data_AF-A0A061AGN7-F1
#
_entry.id   AF-A0A061AGN7-F1
#
_cell.length_a   1.000
_cell.length_b   1.000
_cell.length_c   1.000
_cell.angle_alpha   90.00
_cell.angle_beta   90.00
_cell.angle_gamma   90.00
#
_symmetry.space_group_name_H-M   'P 1'
#
loop_
_entity.id
_entity.type
_entity.pdbx_description
1 polymer ?
#
loop_
_entity_poly.entity_id
_entity_poly.type
_entity_poly.pdbx_seq_one_letter_code
_entity_poly.pdbx_strand_id
1 'polypeptide(L)'
;MFFECQGSMMHLDREFPQYRGYKISPETEKIWKEEIISKILLEIKYQTGIERTNSLSKLSNIYESDAMIQFLYDHLEMSNLDGYSKIVCLEILKKMMQSLNIMNKYNKLNQPDAKTYVQAIKDKINLYKNNLSHQQITIDETYKDSYLLKYYDFSQENLKKRIEQI
;
A
#
# COMPACT_ATOMS: atom_id res chain seq x y z
N MET A 1 -1.59 -21.71 -8.04
CA MET A 1 -0.48 -21.33 -7.13
C MET A 1 -0.01 -19.89 -7.32
N PHE A 2 0.78 -19.55 -8.36
CA PHE A 2 1.36 -18.18 -8.52
C PHE A 2 0.31 -17.06 -8.46
N PHE A 3 -0.76 -17.18 -9.26
CA PHE A 3 -1.88 -16.24 -9.27
C PHE A 3 -2.73 -16.27 -7.99
N GLU A 4 -2.88 -17.43 -7.34
CA GLU A 4 -3.61 -17.55 -6.07
C GLU A 4 -2.89 -16.79 -4.95
N CYS A 5 -1.56 -16.82 -4.94
CA CYS A 5 -0.73 -16.03 -4.03
C CYS A 5 -0.54 -14.57 -4.50
N GLN A 6 -1.22 -14.17 -5.58
CA GLN A 6 -1.13 -12.84 -6.19
C GLN A 6 0.31 -12.44 -6.54
N GLY A 7 1.17 -13.40 -6.88
CA GLY A 7 2.58 -13.14 -7.22
C GLY A 7 3.49 -12.82 -6.02
N SER A 8 2.99 -12.94 -4.78
CA SER A 8 3.83 -12.81 -3.60
C SER A 8 4.67 -14.06 -3.38
N MET A 9 5.99 -13.93 -3.55
CA MET A 9 6.94 -15.03 -3.30
C MET A 9 6.89 -15.52 -1.85
N MET A 10 6.71 -14.60 -0.89
CA MET A 10 6.57 -14.97 0.53
C MET A 10 5.36 -15.88 0.76
N HIS A 11 4.22 -15.58 0.11
CA HIS A 11 3.04 -16.44 0.21
C HIS A 11 3.23 -17.76 -0.53
N LEU A 12 3.88 -17.76 -1.69
CA LEU A 12 4.19 -18.98 -2.43
C LEU A 12 5.07 -19.91 -1.60
N ASP A 13 6.14 -19.40 -1.00
CA ASP A 13 7.05 -20.20 -0.19
C ASP A 13 6.36 -20.74 1.07
N ARG A 14 5.37 -20.03 1.62
CA ARG A 14 4.60 -20.45 2.82
C ARG A 14 3.50 -21.47 2.51
N GLU A 15 2.68 -21.20 1.49
CA GLU A 15 1.47 -21.99 1.18
C GLU A 15 1.76 -23.13 0.18
N PHE A 16 2.77 -22.96 -0.67
CA PHE A 16 3.11 -23.90 -1.74
C PHE A 16 4.63 -24.13 -1.83
N PRO A 17 5.29 -24.68 -0.78
CA PRO A 17 6.74 -24.88 -0.76
C PRO A 17 7.28 -25.71 -1.93
N GLN A 18 6.46 -26.57 -2.52
CA GLN A 18 6.77 -27.36 -3.71
C GLN A 18 6.88 -26.53 -5.00
N TYR A 19 6.46 -25.26 -4.98
CA TYR A 19 6.39 -24.41 -6.17
C TYR A 19 7.74 -24.29 -6.89
N ARG A 20 8.84 -24.19 -6.14
CA ARG A 20 10.21 -24.14 -6.70
C ARG A 20 10.60 -25.42 -7.46
N GLY A 21 9.99 -26.56 -7.12
CA GLY A 21 10.20 -27.84 -7.78
C GLY A 21 9.70 -27.89 -9.24
N TYR A 22 8.78 -27.00 -9.62
CA TYR A 22 8.26 -26.93 -11.00
C TYR A 22 9.22 -26.23 -11.98
N LYS A 23 10.33 -25.64 -11.49
CA LYS A 23 11.39 -25.02 -12.31
C LYS A 23 10.85 -24.03 -13.36
N ILE A 24 9.86 -23.23 -12.96
CA ILE A 24 9.30 -22.17 -13.82
C ILE A 24 10.39 -21.14 -14.11
N SER A 25 10.49 -20.69 -15.36
CA SER A 25 11.54 -19.75 -15.75
C SER A 25 11.28 -18.36 -15.12
N PRO A 26 12.34 -17.63 -14.72
CA PRO A 26 12.19 -16.28 -14.19
C PRO A 26 11.45 -15.33 -15.14
N GLU A 27 11.61 -15.49 -16.45
CA GLU A 27 10.91 -14.70 -17.47
C GLU A 27 9.40 -14.96 -17.43
N THR A 28 8.99 -16.21 -17.23
CA THR A 28 7.58 -16.58 -17.12
C THR A 28 6.96 -15.98 -15.85
N GLU A 29 7.66 -16.06 -14.72
CA GLU A 29 7.20 -15.46 -13.47
C GLU A 29 7.10 -13.93 -13.56
N LYS A 30 8.02 -13.30 -14.31
CA LYS A 30 7.98 -11.86 -14.58
C LYS A 30 6.73 -11.48 -15.36
N ILE A 31 6.41 -12.20 -16.45
CA ILE A 31 5.20 -11.96 -17.24
C ILE A 31 3.95 -12.10 -16.38
N TRP A 32 3.83 -13.18 -15.61
CA TRP A 32 2.69 -13.38 -14.72
C TRP A 32 2.57 -12.30 -13.65
N LYS A 33 3.69 -11.83 -13.11
CA LYS A 33 3.70 -10.72 -12.14
C LYS A 33 3.21 -9.43 -12.79
N GLU A 34 3.64 -9.12 -14.00
CA GLU A 34 3.18 -7.95 -14.77
C GLU A 34 1.67 -8.03 -15.08
N GLU A 35 1.14 -9.21 -15.40
CA GLU A 35 -0.29 -9.43 -15.59
C GLU A 35 -1.09 -9.17 -14.30
N ILE A 36 -0.61 -9.69 -13.16
CA ILE A 36 -1.24 -9.48 -11.85
C ILE A 36 -1.23 -7.99 -11.48
N ILE A 37 -0.09 -7.31 -11.64
CA ILE A 37 0.05 -5.87 -11.38
C ILE A 37 -0.93 -5.09 -12.27
N SER A 38 -0.98 -5.40 -13.57
CA SER A 38 -1.86 -4.72 -14.53
C SER A 38 -3.33 -4.86 -14.14
N LYS A 39 -3.74 -6.06 -13.71
CA LYS A 39 -5.10 -6.30 -13.21
C LYS A 39 -5.40 -5.48 -11.96
N ILE A 40 -4.49 -5.46 -10.98
CA ILE A 40 -4.67 -4.69 -9.74
C ILE A 40 -4.72 -3.19 -10.01
N LEU A 41 -3.90 -2.68 -10.93
CA LEU A 41 -3.95 -1.27 -11.35
C LEU A 41 -5.30 -0.91 -11.99
N LEU A 42 -5.87 -1.80 -12.80
CA LEU A 42 -7.23 -1.63 -13.33
C LEU A 42 -8.28 -1.65 -12.21
N GLU A 43 -8.17 -2.57 -11.25
CA GLU A 43 -9.05 -2.61 -10.08
C GLU A 43 -9.00 -1.28 -9.32
N ILE A 44 -7.81 -0.75 -9.02
CA ILE A 44 -7.64 0.54 -8.32
C ILE A 44 -8.27 1.70 -9.10
N LYS A 45 -8.11 1.71 -10.43
CA LYS A 45 -8.65 2.74 -11.31
C LYS A 45 -10.18 2.81 -11.29
N TYR A 46 -10.85 1.66 -11.23
CA TYR A 46 -12.31 1.58 -11.39
C TYR A 46 -13.10 1.34 -10.09
N GLN A 47 -12.45 0.84 -9.04
CA GLN A 47 -13.07 0.65 -7.73
C GLN A 47 -13.02 1.93 -6.89
N THR A 48 -13.82 2.01 -5.83
CA THR A 48 -13.79 3.08 -4.81
C THR A 48 -13.69 2.46 -3.41
N GLY A 49 -13.65 3.31 -2.37
CA GLY A 49 -13.69 2.91 -0.97
C GLY A 49 -12.88 1.67 -0.60
N ILE A 50 -13.55 0.68 0.01
CA ILE A 50 -12.89 -0.50 0.57
C ILE A 50 -12.26 -1.41 -0.50
N GLU A 51 -12.90 -1.58 -1.66
CA GLU A 51 -12.32 -2.41 -2.72
C GLU A 51 -11.03 -1.78 -3.26
N ARG A 52 -11.04 -0.46 -3.48
CA ARG A 52 -9.84 0.27 -3.93
C ARG A 52 -8.70 0.13 -2.93
N THR A 53 -8.95 0.30 -1.63
CA THR A 53 -7.90 0.21 -0.61
C THR A 53 -7.40 -1.21 -0.38
N ASN A 54 -8.25 -2.22 -0.56
CA ASN A 54 -7.82 -3.61 -0.61
C ASN A 54 -6.88 -3.84 -1.80
N SER A 55 -7.21 -3.34 -2.98
CA SER A 55 -6.37 -3.45 -4.18
C SER A 55 -5.04 -2.71 -4.02
N LEU A 56 -5.03 -1.52 -3.39
CA LEU A 56 -3.80 -0.80 -3.00
C LEU A 56 -2.91 -1.63 -2.07
N SER A 57 -3.51 -2.29 -1.07
CA SER A 57 -2.78 -3.14 -0.13
C SER A 57 -2.18 -4.38 -0.81
N LYS A 58 -2.88 -4.96 -1.79
CA LYS A 58 -2.33 -6.05 -2.61
C LYS A 58 -1.14 -5.55 -3.44
N LEU A 59 -1.30 -4.41 -4.11
CA LEU A 59 -0.26 -3.81 -4.94
C LEU A 59 1.01 -3.56 -4.13
N SER A 60 0.91 -3.01 -2.92
CA SER A 60 2.08 -2.71 -2.07
C SER A 60 2.93 -3.93 -1.71
N ASN A 61 2.38 -5.14 -1.77
CA ASN A 61 3.11 -6.37 -1.46
C ASN A 61 3.93 -6.91 -2.64
N ILE A 62 3.64 -6.46 -3.87
CA ILE A 62 4.22 -7.04 -5.09
C ILE A 62 4.91 -6.00 -5.97
N TYR A 63 4.51 -4.74 -5.86
CA TYR A 63 5.04 -3.66 -6.66
C TYR A 63 6.38 -3.19 -6.09
N GLU A 64 7.27 -2.69 -6.97
CA GLU A 64 8.57 -2.22 -6.53
C GLU A 64 8.42 -1.00 -5.61
N SER A 65 9.24 -0.94 -4.55
CA SER A 65 9.08 0.04 -3.48
C SER A 65 9.00 1.48 -4.01
N ASP A 66 9.90 1.87 -4.91
CA ASP A 66 9.97 3.23 -5.43
C ASP A 66 8.75 3.57 -6.29
N ALA A 67 8.34 2.62 -7.15
CA ALA A 67 7.15 2.77 -7.98
C ALA A 67 5.87 2.87 -7.13
N MET A 68 5.77 2.07 -6.05
CA MET A 68 4.63 2.10 -5.15
C MET A 68 4.59 3.41 -4.32
N ILE A 69 5.74 3.91 -3.87
CA ILE A 69 5.81 5.20 -3.16
C ILE A 69 5.29 6.33 -4.06
N GLN A 70 5.77 6.42 -5.30
CA GLN A 70 5.30 7.43 -6.24
C GLN A 70 3.81 7.27 -6.51
N PHE A 71 3.35 6.04 -6.74
CA PHE A 71 1.93 5.76 -6.96
C PHE A 71 1.05 6.22 -5.79
N LEU A 72 1.49 6.03 -4.54
CA LEU A 72 0.77 6.47 -3.35
C LEU A 72 0.75 8.01 -3.23
N TYR A 73 1.82 8.71 -3.59
CA TYR A 73 1.81 10.18 -3.65
C TYR A 73 0.79 10.69 -4.64
N ASP A 74 0.78 10.14 -5.86
CA ASP A 74 -0.19 10.53 -6.89
C ASP A 74 -1.63 10.29 -6.41
N HIS A 75 -1.86 9.19 -5.70
CA HIS A 75 -3.18 8.87 -5.13
C HIS A 75 -3.61 9.80 -4.00
N LEU A 76 -2.67 10.24 -3.15
CA LEU A 76 -2.98 11.20 -2.08
C LEU A 76 -3.40 12.57 -2.61
N GLU A 77 -2.93 12.93 -3.80
CA GLU A 77 -3.27 14.17 -4.51
C GLU A 77 -4.60 14.08 -5.26
N MET A 78 -5.18 12.89 -5.43
CA MET A 78 -6.48 12.74 -6.07
C MET A 78 -7.59 13.41 -5.23
N SER A 79 -8.38 14.27 -5.90
CA SER A 79 -9.49 14.99 -5.28
C SER A 79 -10.70 14.10 -4.98
N ASN A 80 -10.87 13.01 -5.72
CA ASN A 80 -11.98 12.06 -5.59
C ASN A 80 -11.67 10.87 -4.65
N LEU A 81 -10.54 10.90 -3.94
CA LEU A 81 -10.22 9.90 -2.92
C LEU A 81 -10.76 10.39 -1.56
N ASP A 82 -11.60 9.59 -0.92
CA ASP A 82 -12.17 9.94 0.39
C ASP A 82 -11.08 10.02 1.48
N GLY A 83 -11.39 10.75 2.55
CA GLY A 83 -10.46 11.00 3.65
C GLY A 83 -9.96 9.71 4.31
N TYR A 84 -10.83 8.71 4.51
CA TYR A 84 -10.42 7.44 5.11
C TYR A 84 -9.49 6.64 4.20
N SER A 85 -9.76 6.58 2.90
CA SER A 85 -8.82 6.00 1.94
C SER A 85 -7.46 6.69 1.93
N LYS A 86 -7.41 8.02 2.09
CA LYS A 86 -6.16 8.77 2.23
C LYS A 86 -5.39 8.37 3.50
N ILE A 87 -6.07 8.15 4.62
CA ILE A 87 -5.46 7.62 5.85
C ILE A 87 -4.79 6.27 5.57
N VAL A 88 -5.49 5.35 4.88
CA VAL A 88 -4.93 4.04 4.53
C VAL A 88 -3.69 4.16 3.64
N CYS A 89 -3.70 5.05 2.63
CA CYS A 89 -2.51 5.31 1.81
C CYS A 89 -1.32 5.78 2.65
N LEU A 90 -1.54 6.66 3.62
CA LEU A 90 -0.48 7.13 4.53
C LEU A 90 0.06 6.02 5.43
N GLU A 91 -0.81 5.12 5.90
CA GLU A 91 -0.37 3.95 6.68
C GLU A 91 0.49 2.99 5.85
N ILE A 92 0.14 2.79 4.58
CA ILE A 92 0.96 1.99 3.65
C ILE A 92 2.32 2.67 3.46
N LEU A 93 2.35 3.98 3.17
CA LEU A 93 3.60 4.74 3.05
C LEU A 93 4.46 4.66 4.31
N LYS A 94 3.85 4.79 5.50
CA LYS A 94 4.55 4.64 6.77
C LYS A 94 5.19 3.27 6.93
N LYS A 95 4.45 2.19 6.63
CA LYS A 95 4.98 0.82 6.69
C LYS A 95 6.15 0.65 5.73
N MET A 96 6.02 1.14 4.51
CA MET A 96 7.10 1.09 3.51
C MET A 96 8.34 1.87 3.99
N MET A 97 8.17 3.07 4.53
CA MET A 97 9.26 3.86 5.12
C MET A 97 9.94 3.10 6.27
N GLN A 98 9.20 2.39 7.12
CA GLN A 98 9.78 1.54 8.17
C GLN A 98 10.60 0.40 7.57
N SER A 99 10.10 -0.28 6.54
CA SER A 99 10.85 -1.33 5.82
C SER A 99 12.13 -0.78 5.20
N LEU A 100 12.08 0.40 4.57
CA LEU A 100 13.26 1.08 4.00
C LEU A 100 14.28 1.46 5.08
N ASN A 101 13.85 1.93 6.24
CA ASN A 101 14.73 2.19 7.38
C ASN A 101 15.46 0.92 7.85
N ILE A 102 14.75 -0.20 7.91
CA ILE A 102 15.34 -1.50 8.24
C ILE A 102 16.38 -1.88 7.18
N MET A 103 16.04 -1.78 5.89
CA MET A 103 16.99 -2.07 4.81
C MET A 103 18.23 -1.17 4.86
N ASN A 104 18.06 0.13 5.13
CA ASN A 104 19.16 1.08 5.29
C ASN A 104 20.07 0.71 6.47
N LYS A 105 19.49 0.36 7.63
CA LYS A 105 20.24 -0.10 8.81
C LYS A 105 21.13 -1.31 8.53
N TYR A 106 20.70 -2.19 7.61
CA TYR A 106 21.43 -3.38 7.21
C TYR A 106 22.22 -3.22 5.89
N ASN A 107 22.38 -1.99 5.37
CA ASN A 107 23.05 -1.70 4.09
C ASN A 107 22.50 -2.50 2.89
N LYS A 108 21.20 -2.81 2.89
CA LYS A 108 20.49 -3.52 1.81
C LYS A 108 19.70 -2.60 0.91
N LEU A 109 19.60 -1.32 1.26
CA LEU A 109 18.89 -0.33 0.46
C LEU A 109 19.81 0.17 -0.65
N ASN A 110 19.49 -0.18 -1.90
CA ASN A 110 20.25 0.23 -3.07
C ASN A 110 19.85 1.66 -3.52
N GLN A 111 20.06 2.64 -2.64
CA GLN A 111 19.81 4.06 -2.91
C GLN A 111 21.07 4.88 -2.58
N PRO A 112 21.60 5.69 -3.52
CA PRO A 112 22.84 6.45 -3.33
C PRO A 112 22.84 7.34 -2.09
N ASP A 113 21.67 7.92 -1.76
CA ASP A 113 21.46 8.70 -0.54
C ASP A 113 20.21 8.22 0.20
N ALA A 114 20.32 7.01 0.74
CA ALA A 114 19.26 6.34 1.49
C ALA A 114 18.69 7.19 2.65
N LYS A 115 19.52 7.98 3.34
CA LYS A 115 19.07 8.82 4.46
C LYS A 115 18.18 9.95 3.98
N THR A 116 18.62 10.70 2.97
CA THR A 116 17.83 11.79 2.39
C THR A 116 16.56 11.27 1.74
N TYR A 117 16.64 10.12 1.06
CA TYR A 117 15.47 9.47 0.46
C TYR A 117 14.38 9.14 1.50
N VAL A 118 14.76 8.48 2.60
CA VAL A 118 13.82 8.15 3.67
C VAL A 118 13.27 9.40 4.37
N GLN A 119 14.12 10.42 4.56
CA GLN A 119 13.69 11.68 5.15
C GLN A 119 12.66 12.41 4.26
N ALA A 120 12.85 12.43 2.95
CA ALA A 120 11.89 13.01 2.01
C ALA A 120 10.51 12.31 2.10
N ILE A 121 10.49 10.99 2.26
CA ILE A 121 9.24 10.23 2.48
C ILE A 121 8.57 10.64 3.78
N LYS A 122 9.34 10.76 4.86
CA LYS A 122 8.83 11.20 6.16
C LYS A 122 8.21 12.61 6.08
N ASP A 123 8.87 13.52 5.38
CA ASP A 123 8.39 14.90 5.23
C ASP A 123 7.09 14.96 4.42
N LYS A 124 6.98 14.16 3.35
CA LYS A 124 5.73 14.01 2.60
C LYS A 124 4.61 13.41 3.45
N ILE A 125 4.87 12.35 4.22
CA ILE A 125 3.88 11.79 5.15
C ILE A 125 3.39 12.85 6.13
N ASN A 126 4.30 13.61 6.74
CA ASN A 126 3.95 14.68 7.68
C ASN A 126 3.10 15.79 7.04
N LEU A 127 3.41 16.17 5.79
CA LEU A 127 2.65 17.15 5.04
C LEU A 127 1.18 16.71 4.86
N TYR A 128 0.96 15.51 4.32
CA TYR A 128 -0.40 15.00 4.09
C TYR A 128 -1.13 14.71 5.41
N LYS A 129 -0.43 14.20 6.42
CA LYS A 129 -0.95 14.01 7.78
C LYS A 129 -1.50 15.32 8.34
N ASN A 130 -0.70 16.38 8.29
CA ASN A 130 -1.11 17.71 8.76
C ASN A 130 -2.33 18.22 8.00
N ASN A 131 -2.37 18.06 6.67
CA ASN A 131 -3.53 18.48 5.88
C ASN A 131 -4.82 17.75 6.31
N LEU A 132 -4.76 16.43 6.51
CA LEU A 132 -5.92 15.63 6.94
C LEU A 132 -6.39 15.98 8.36
N SER A 133 -5.48 16.27 9.30
CA SER A 133 -5.84 16.60 10.68
C SER A 133 -6.71 17.85 10.82
N HIS A 134 -6.60 18.78 9.86
CA HIS A 134 -7.34 20.05 9.85
C HIS A 134 -8.60 20.03 8.98
N GLN A 135 -8.88 18.92 8.30
CA GLN A 135 -10.03 18.78 7.41
C GLN A 135 -11.10 17.86 8.00
N GLN A 136 -12.33 17.99 7.53
CA GLN A 136 -13.37 17.00 7.79
C GLN A 136 -13.05 15.72 7.02
N ILE A 137 -12.96 14.60 7.73
CA ILE A 137 -12.58 13.33 7.12
C ILE A 137 -13.83 12.68 6.54
N THR A 138 -13.91 12.65 5.21
CA THR A 138 -14.96 11.94 4.48
C THR A 138 -14.66 10.45 4.42
N ILE A 139 -15.72 9.65 4.30
CA ILE A 139 -15.65 8.20 4.36
C ILE A 139 -16.60 7.68 3.29
N ASP A 140 -16.10 6.82 2.41
CA ASP A 140 -16.92 6.11 1.45
C ASP A 140 -17.85 5.11 2.17
N GLU A 141 -19.12 5.02 1.77
CA GLU A 141 -20.12 4.18 2.45
C GLU A 141 -19.77 2.69 2.40
N THR A 142 -19.03 2.24 1.38
CA THR A 142 -18.58 0.84 1.27
C THR A 142 -17.75 0.38 2.47
N TYR A 143 -17.08 1.30 3.17
CA TYR A 143 -16.38 0.97 4.41
C TYR A 143 -17.33 0.64 5.55
N LYS A 144 -18.46 1.33 5.65
CA LYS A 144 -19.46 1.11 6.72
C LYS A 144 -20.29 -0.14 6.46
N ASP A 145 -20.53 -0.44 5.19
CA ASP A 145 -21.25 -1.64 4.75
C ASP A 145 -20.40 -2.92 4.86
N SER A 146 -19.08 -2.77 4.99
CA SER A 146 -18.17 -3.90 5.12
C SER A 146 -18.31 -4.62 6.45
N TYR A 147 -18.52 -5.95 6.38
CA TYR A 147 -18.51 -6.82 7.55
C TYR A 147 -17.22 -6.68 8.40
N LEU A 148 -16.07 -6.40 7.77
CA LEU A 148 -14.78 -6.27 8.45
C LEU A 148 -14.70 -5.00 9.32
N LEU A 149 -15.47 -3.97 8.99
CA LEU A 149 -15.44 -2.65 9.64
C LEU A 149 -16.77 -2.28 10.29
N LYS A 150 -17.73 -3.21 10.34
CA LYS A 150 -19.04 -3.11 11.00
C LYS A 150 -19.02 -2.45 12.38
N TYR A 151 -17.98 -2.70 13.17
CA TYR A 151 -17.83 -2.21 14.53
C TYR A 151 -16.74 -1.14 14.67
N TYR A 152 -16.16 -0.71 13.55
CA TYR A 152 -15.12 0.31 13.56
C TYR A 152 -15.75 1.68 13.85
N ASP A 153 -15.17 2.40 14.81
CA ASP A 153 -15.60 3.75 15.12
C ASP A 153 -15.07 4.74 14.07
N PHE A 154 -15.97 5.19 13.20
CA PHE A 154 -15.69 6.19 12.18
C PHE A 154 -15.88 7.65 12.67
N SER A 155 -15.98 7.87 13.99
CA SER A 155 -16.03 9.22 14.55
C SER A 155 -14.81 10.05 14.16
N GLN A 156 -15.00 11.35 13.98
CA GLN A 156 -13.91 12.27 13.64
C GLN A 156 -12.80 12.26 14.70
N GLU A 157 -13.14 12.06 15.98
CA GLU A 157 -12.17 11.95 17.07
C GLU A 157 -11.27 10.72 16.90
N ASN A 158 -11.86 9.55 16.63
CA ASN A 158 -11.09 8.32 16.43
C ASN A 158 -10.20 8.41 15.18
N LEU A 159 -10.72 8.97 14.09
CA LEU A 159 -9.96 9.15 12.85
C LEU A 159 -8.78 10.12 13.04
N LYS A 160 -8.95 11.22 13.81
CA LYS A 160 -7.85 12.12 14.15
C LYS A 160 -6.77 11.44 15.00
N LYS A 161 -7.16 10.66 16.02
CA LYS A 161 -6.22 9.85 16.81
C LYS A 161 -5.44 8.88 15.94
N ARG A 162 -6.10 8.26 14.96
CA ARG A 162 -5.44 7.37 14.00
C ARG A 162 -4.43 8.10 13.12
N ILE A 163 -4.76 9.28 12.62
CA ILE A 163 -3.84 10.14 11.86
C ILE A 163 -2.62 10.52 12.71
N GLU A 164 -2.81 10.88 13.99
CA GLU A 164 -1.72 11.21 14.91
C GLU A 164 -0.72 10.07 15.09
N GLN A 165 -1.20 8.83 15.04
CA GLN A 165 -0.37 7.63 15.15
C GLN A 165 0.40 7.28 13.88
N ILE A 166 0.16 7.94 12.75
CA ILE A 166 0.98 7.84 11.52
C ILE A 166 2.26 8.65 11.69
#